data_AF-A0A194PQZ4-F1
#
_entry.id   AF-A0A194PQZ4-F1
#
_cell.length_a   1.000
_cell.length_b   1.000
_cell.length_c   1.000
_cell.angle_alpha   90.00
_cell.angle_beta   90.00
_cell.angle_gamma   90.00
#
_symmetry.space_group_name_H-M   'P 1'
#
loop_
_entity.id
_entity.type
_entity.pdbx_description
1 polymer ?
#
loop_
_entity_poly.entity_id
_entity_poly.type
_entity_poly.pdbx_seq_one_letter_code
_entity_poly.pdbx_strand_id
1 'polypeptide(L)'
;MVVYGPDDVKLADNTACASIRADLKICLLNSPCCKVDRKTPRQCLKEGQISDECHQLRQIFFECKRSLLDNRRRFRGLKGY
;
A
#
# COMPACT_ATOMS: atom_id res chain seq x y z
N MET A 1 8.34 9.03 -8.92
CA MET A 1 9.04 10.16 -8.25
C MET A 1 8.28 10.51 -6.98
N VAL A 2 8.97 10.78 -5.89
CA VAL A 2 8.37 11.23 -4.62
C VAL A 2 8.30 12.76 -4.69
N VAL A 3 7.14 13.35 -4.40
CA VAL A 3 7.00 14.81 -4.34
C VAL A 3 7.30 15.23 -2.91
N TYR A 4 8.35 16.04 -2.70
CA TYR A 4 8.71 16.57 -1.39
C TYR A 4 7.97 17.89 -1.16
N GLY A 5 6.88 17.85 -0.38
CA GLY A 5 6.25 19.02 0.24
C GLY A 5 6.48 18.97 1.76
N PRO A 6 6.36 20.11 2.47
CA PRO A 6 6.87 20.27 3.85
C PRO A 6 6.25 19.34 4.89
N ASP A 7 5.05 18.77 4.69
CA ASP A 7 4.40 17.93 5.70
C ASP A 7 3.77 16.61 5.21
N ASP A 8 3.85 16.26 3.92
CA ASP A 8 3.33 14.96 3.44
C ASP A 8 4.20 14.38 2.32
N VAL A 9 4.83 13.24 2.56
CA VAL A 9 5.53 12.45 1.53
C VAL A 9 4.47 11.75 0.65
N LYS A 10 3.86 12.48 -0.29
CA LYS A 10 2.85 11.92 -1.21
C LYS A 10 3.54 11.27 -2.40
N LEU A 11 3.21 9.99 -2.63
CA LEU A 11 3.62 9.26 -3.83
C LEU A 11 2.91 9.89 -5.04
N ALA A 12 3.63 10.22 -6.11
CA ALA A 12 3.06 10.82 -7.34
C ALA A 12 2.09 9.90 -8.12
N ASP A 13 1.65 8.79 -7.52
CA ASP A 13 0.71 7.87 -8.11
C ASP A 13 -0.70 8.48 -7.97
N ASN A 14 -1.37 8.80 -9.08
CA ASN A 14 -2.75 9.32 -9.07
C ASN A 14 -3.81 8.21 -9.24
N THR A 15 -3.43 6.95 -9.02
CA THR A 15 -4.35 5.81 -9.16
C THR A 15 -5.32 5.72 -7.98
N ALA A 16 -6.52 5.17 -8.17
CA ALA A 16 -7.56 5.05 -7.13
C ALA A 16 -7.12 4.38 -5.80
N CYS A 17 -6.05 3.58 -5.80
CA CYS A 17 -5.49 2.94 -4.60
C CYS A 17 -4.09 3.49 -4.23
N ALA A 18 -3.77 4.72 -4.62
CA ALA A 18 -2.44 5.29 -4.43
C ALA A 18 -2.14 5.65 -2.97
N SER A 19 -3.12 6.15 -2.22
CA SER A 19 -2.99 6.42 -0.78
C SER A 19 -2.57 5.17 -0.02
N ILE A 20 -3.38 4.11 -0.13
CA ILE A 20 -3.10 2.81 0.51
C ILE A 20 -1.75 2.23 0.04
N ARG A 21 -1.35 2.45 -1.22
CA ARG A 21 -0.03 2.03 -1.70
C ARG A 21 1.10 2.78 -1.00
N ALA A 22 0.94 4.08 -0.78
CA ALA A 22 1.92 4.89 -0.05
C ALA A 22 2.05 4.38 1.39
N ASP A 23 0.93 4.15 2.08
CA ASP A 23 0.92 3.67 3.47
C ASP A 23 1.56 2.29 3.59
N LEU A 24 1.19 1.35 2.70
CA LEU A 24 1.79 0.02 2.67
C LEU A 24 3.30 0.10 2.41
N LYS A 25 3.75 1.00 1.53
CA LYS A 25 5.18 1.18 1.24
C LYS A 25 5.92 1.75 2.44
N ILE A 26 5.36 2.74 3.13
CA ILE A 26 5.93 3.32 4.35
C ILE A 26 6.01 2.25 5.45
N CYS A 27 4.95 1.47 5.63
CA CYS A 27 4.91 0.37 6.59
C CYS A 27 6.02 -0.66 6.31
N LEU A 28 6.17 -1.08 5.06
CA LEU A 28 7.22 -2.02 4.66
C LEU A 28 8.63 -1.44 4.85
N LEU A 29 8.86 -0.17 4.52
CA LEU A 29 10.14 0.50 4.75
C LEU A 29 10.47 0.61 6.25
N ASN A 30 9.47 0.71 7.11
CA ASN A 30 9.64 0.75 8.55
C ASN A 30 9.86 -0.64 9.18
N SER A 31 9.39 -1.70 8.52
CA SER A 31 9.47 -3.08 8.99
C SER A 31 10.92 -3.61 9.06
N PRO A 32 11.20 -4.58 9.94
CA PRO A 32 12.53 -5.16 10.09
C PRO A 32 13.01 -5.88 8.82
N CYS A 33 12.11 -6.42 8.01
CA CYS A 33 12.49 -7.12 6.77
C CYS A 33 13.20 -6.20 5.75
N CYS A 34 12.78 -4.94 5.62
CA CYS A 34 13.47 -4.00 4.73
C CYS A 34 14.68 -3.33 5.41
N LYS A 35 14.63 -3.08 6.73
CA LYS A 35 15.72 -2.40 7.46
C LYS A 35 16.91 -3.31 7.76
N VAL A 36 16.63 -4.53 8.24
CA VAL A 36 17.63 -5.48 8.73
C VAL A 36 18.10 -6.38 7.59
N ASP A 37 17.16 -7.09 6.95
CA ASP A 37 17.51 -8.08 5.93
C ASP A 37 17.85 -7.45 4.57
N ARG A 38 17.67 -6.13 4.43
CA ARG A 38 17.84 -5.35 3.18
C ARG A 38 17.11 -5.98 1.99
N LYS A 39 16.02 -6.70 2.24
CA LYS A 39 15.22 -7.34 1.20
C LYS A 39 14.32 -6.32 0.54
N THR A 40 13.97 -6.57 -0.72
CA THR A 40 13.00 -5.74 -1.41
C THR A 40 11.61 -5.89 -0.76
N PRO A 41 10.76 -4.85 -0.75
CA PRO A 41 9.42 -4.92 -0.15
C PRO A 41 8.56 -6.06 -0.74
N ARG A 42 8.78 -6.40 -2.02
CA ARG A 42 8.14 -7.55 -2.69
C ARG A 42 8.56 -8.89 -2.08
N GLN A 43 9.81 -9.02 -1.70
CA GLN A 43 10.35 -10.22 -1.09
C GLN A 43 9.86 -10.36 0.36
N CYS A 44 9.79 -9.26 1.10
CA CYS A 44 9.16 -9.22 2.42
C CYS A 44 7.69 -9.66 2.40
N LEU A 45 6.93 -9.21 1.38
CA LEU A 45 5.54 -9.65 1.18
C LEU A 45 5.41 -11.13 0.84
N LYS A 46 6.43 -11.74 0.22
CA LYS A 46 6.43 -13.16 -0.17
C LYS A 46 6.80 -14.07 0.99
N GLU A 47 7.71 -13.62 1.85
CA GLU A 47 8.19 -14.37 3.02
C GLU A 47 7.25 -14.24 4.23
N GLY A 48 6.34 -13.26 4.24
CA GLY A 48 5.34 -13.11 5.30
C GLY A 48 5.88 -12.60 6.63
N GLN A 49 7.14 -12.20 6.69
CA GLN A 49 7.82 -11.66 7.88
C GLN A 49 7.51 -10.16 8.04
N ILE A 50 6.24 -9.81 8.25
CA ILE A 50 5.81 -8.41 8.38
C ILE A 50 4.88 -8.27 9.60
N SER A 51 4.96 -7.12 10.29
CA SER A 51 4.06 -6.73 11.38
C SER A 51 2.58 -6.79 10.95
N ASP A 52 1.70 -7.08 11.91
CA ASP A 52 0.25 -7.19 11.71
C ASP A 52 -0.36 -5.93 11.07
N GLU A 53 0.16 -4.74 11.39
CA GLU A 53 -0.26 -3.47 10.80
C GLU A 53 -0.07 -3.45 9.28
N CYS A 54 1.10 -3.89 8.80
CA CYS A 54 1.36 -3.95 7.38
C CYS A 54 0.56 -5.06 6.70
N HIS A 55 0.23 -6.13 7.44
CA HIS A 55 -0.64 -7.19 6.93
C HIS A 55 -2.07 -6.67 6.70
N GLN A 56 -2.59 -5.84 7.61
CA GLN A 56 -3.87 -5.16 7.43
C GLN A 56 -3.85 -4.21 6.23
N LEU A 57 -2.82 -3.37 6.09
CA LEU A 57 -2.66 -2.48 4.93
C LEU A 57 -2.57 -3.27 3.61
N ARG A 58 -1.92 -4.44 3.61
CA ARG A 58 -1.87 -5.33 2.45
C ARG A 58 -3.26 -5.85 2.09
N GLN A 59 -4.08 -6.24 3.07
CA GLN A 59 -5.45 -6.68 2.84
C GLN A 59 -6.30 -5.55 2.27
N ILE A 60 -6.23 -4.35 2.85
CA ILE A 60 -6.94 -3.17 2.35
C ILE A 60 -6.51 -2.82 0.92
N PHE A 61 -5.21 -2.90 0.61
CA PHE A 61 -4.71 -2.69 -0.74
C PHE A 61 -5.27 -3.71 -1.73
N PHE A 62 -5.33 -4.98 -1.33
CA PHE A 62 -5.91 -6.06 -2.14
C PHE A 62 -7.40 -5.85 -2.36
N GLU A 63 -8.15 -5.45 -1.34
CA GLU A 63 -9.58 -5.12 -1.44
C GLU A 63 -9.82 -3.91 -2.34
N CYS A 64 -8.99 -2.87 -2.25
CA CYS A 64 -9.06 -1.72 -3.14
C CYS A 64 -8.86 -2.15 -4.60
N LYS A 65 -7.82 -2.95 -4.88
CA LYS A 65 -7.57 -3.49 -6.22
C LYS A 65 -8.69 -4.40 -6.71
N ARG A 66 -9.24 -5.26 -5.84
CA ARG A 66 -10.39 -6.11 -6.16
C ARG A 66 -11.63 -5.27 -6.47
N SER A 67 -11.84 -4.18 -5.74
CA SER A 67 -12.98 -3.28 -5.97
C SER A 67 -12.93 -2.58 -7.34
N LEU A 68 -11.74 -2.35 -7.89
CA LEU A 68 -11.57 -1.80 -9.24
C LEU A 68 -11.99 -2.79 -10.34
N LEU A 69 -11.89 -4.09 -10.07
CA LEU A 69 -12.31 -5.16 -10.99
C LEU A 69 -13.79 -5.53 -10.80
N ASP A 70 -14.39 -5.14 -9.68
CA ASP A 70 -15.79 -5.44 -9.38
C ASP A 70 -16.73 -4.50 -10.16
N ASN A 71 -17.27 -5.02 -11.27
CA ASN A 71 -18.21 -4.31 -12.13
C ASN A 71 -19.48 -3.83 -11.38
N ARG A 72 -19.86 -4.46 -10.26
CA ARG A 72 -21.02 -4.04 -9.45
C ARG A 72 -20.80 -2.68 -8.79
N ARG A 73 -19.54 -2.30 -8.57
CA ARG A 73 -19.16 -1.04 -7.93
C ARG A 73 -19.01 0.13 -8.91
N ARG A 74 -19.05 -0.11 -10.23
CA ARG A 74 -19.00 0.95 -11.25
C ARG A 74 -20.08 2.02 -11.05
N PHE A 75 -21.29 1.61 -10.69
CA PHE A 75 -22.41 2.53 -10.49
C PHE A 75 -22.46 3.16 -9.09
N ARG A 76 -21.85 2.52 -8.08
CA ARG A 76 -21.93 2.95 -6.67
C ARG A 76 -20.74 3.77 -6.21
N GLY A 77 -19.69 3.86 -7.04
CA GLY A 77 -18.44 4.51 -6.68
C GLY A 77 -17.54 3.62 -5.82
N LEU A 78 -16.29 4.04 -5.71
CA LEU A 78 -15.30 3.38 -4.85
C LEU A 78 -15.57 3.71 -3.38
N LYS A 79 -15.38 2.71 -2.50
CA LYS A 79 -15.39 2.93 -1.05
C LYS A 79 -14.08 3.66 -0.73
N GLY A 80 -14.18 4.91 -0.29
CA GLY A 80 -13.01 5.72 0.08
C GLY A 80 -12.24 5.09 1.24
N TYR A 81 -10.92 5.27 1.21
CA TYR A 81 -9.98 5.04 2.30
C TYR A 81 -9.44 6.40 2.74
#